data_AF-A0AB37HBA6-F1
#
_entry.id   AF-A0AB37HBA6-F1
#
_cell.length_a   1.000
_cell.length_b   1.000
_cell.length_c   1.000
_cell.angle_alpha   90.00
_cell.angle_beta   90.00
_cell.angle_gamma   90.00
#
_symmetry.space_group_name_H-M   'P 1'
#
loop_
_entity.id
_entity.type
_entity.pdbx_description
1 polymer ?
#
loop_
_entity_poly.entity_id
_entity_poly.type
_entity_poly.pdbx_seq_one_letter_code
_entity_poly.pdbx_strand_id
1 'polypeptide(L)' 'MNDFLRYLADRKYGYYYGLYKLHPHALTEGECVDRMQRIARYKELINLIDNLPLEHKRVVDKLFDEKMLSA' A
#
# COMPACT_ATOMS: atom_id res chain seq x y z
N MET A 1 18.98 -4.80 -3.25
CA MET A 1 18.06 -5.25 -2.17
C MET A 1 17.21 -4.11 -1.64
N ASN A 2 17.79 -2.93 -1.36
CA ASN A 2 17.02 -1.75 -0.92
C ASN A 2 15.96 -1.26 -1.91
N ASP A 3 16.21 -1.33 -3.22
CA ASP A 3 15.25 -0.79 -4.22
C ASP A 3 13.94 -1.59 -4.26
N PHE A 4 14.00 -2.91 -4.04
CA PHE A 4 12.80 -3.73 -4.01
C PHE A 4 11.95 -3.45 -2.77
N LEU A 5 12.57 -3.34 -1.59
CA LEU A 5 11.85 -3.01 -0.35
C LEU A 5 11.28 -1.59 -0.41
N ARG A 6 12.02 -0.65 -1.00
CA ARG A 6 11.53 0.71 -1.26
C ARG A 6 10.34 0.70 -2.21
N TYR A 7 10.41 -0.06 -3.30
CA TYR A 7 9.30 -0.26 -4.21
C TYR A 7 8.06 -0.81 -3.50
N LEU A 8 8.22 -1.80 -2.61
CA LEU A 8 7.09 -2.32 -1.82
C LEU A 8 6.47 -1.25 -0.92
N ALA A 9 7.29 -0.44 -0.25
CA ALA A 9 6.81 0.67 0.58
C ALA A 9 6.09 1.75 -0.26
N ASP A 10 6.64 2.12 -1.43
CA ASP A 10 6.01 3.04 -2.39
C ASP A 10 4.64 2.53 -2.84
N ARG A 11 4.55 1.24 -3.19
CA ARG A 11 3.30 0.62 -3.62
C ARG A 11 2.28 0.54 -2.48
N LYS A 12 2.72 0.20 -1.26
CA LYS A 12 1.88 0.16 -0.06
C LYS A 12 1.28 1.54 0.20
N TYR A 13 2.13 2.58 0.18
CA TYR A 13 1.70 3.96 0.32
C TYR A 13 0.74 4.38 -0.79
N GLY A 14 1.04 4.11 -2.05
CA GLY A 14 0.19 4.48 -3.18
C GLY A 14 -1.22 3.88 -3.09
N TYR A 15 -1.33 2.62 -2.71
CA TYR A 15 -2.65 2.00 -2.47
C TYR A 15 -3.36 2.61 -1.27
N TYR A 16 -2.69 2.75 -0.12
CA TYR A 16 -3.28 3.36 1.07
C TYR A 16 -3.79 4.78 0.78
N TYR A 17 -2.95 5.62 0.18
CA TYR A 17 -3.29 7.00 -0.15
C TYR A 17 -4.47 7.05 -1.13
N GLY A 18 -4.43 6.25 -2.21
CA GLY A 18 -5.52 6.19 -3.17
C GLY A 18 -6.84 5.74 -2.54
N LEU A 19 -6.81 4.73 -1.67
CA LEU A 19 -8.01 4.15 -1.05
C LEU A 19 -8.59 5.02 0.08
N TYR A 20 -7.75 5.69 0.87
CA TYR A 20 -8.18 6.27 2.14
C TYR A 20 -7.96 7.78 2.24
N LYS A 21 -7.17 8.39 1.33
CA LYS A 21 -6.91 9.84 1.33
C LYS A 21 -7.50 10.52 0.10
N LEU A 22 -7.18 10.04 -1.09
CA LEU A 22 -7.60 10.67 -2.35
C LEU A 22 -9.07 10.38 -2.70
N HIS A 23 -9.48 9.11 -2.64
CA HIS A 23 -10.85 8.69 -2.95
C HIS A 23 -11.40 7.79 -1.84
N PRO A 24 -11.75 8.34 -0.66
CA PRO A 24 -12.23 7.55 0.47
C PRO A 24 -13.59 6.89 0.23
N HIS A 25 -14.40 7.46 -0.66
CA HIS A 25 -15.74 6.99 -1.00
C HIS A 25 -15.85 6.71 -2.50
N ALA A 26 -16.63 5.69 -2.85
CA ALA A 26 -17.06 5.43 -4.21
C ALA A 26 -18.52 5.89 -4.35
N LEU A 27 -18.80 6.72 -5.35
CA LEU A 27 -20.10 7.35 -5.56
C LEU A 27 -20.86 6.75 -6.76
N THR A 28 -20.14 6.01 -7.61
CA THR A 28 -20.68 5.29 -8.76
C THR A 28 -20.38 3.79 -8.68
N GLU A 29 -21.15 2.99 -9.41
CA GLU A 29 -20.90 1.54 -9.52
C GLU A 29 -19.50 1.25 -10.08
N GLY A 30 -19.05 2.01 -11.07
CA GLY A 30 -17.70 1.89 -11.64
C GLY A 30 -16.62 2.14 -10.59
N GLU A 31 -16.76 3.21 -9.80
CA GLU A 31 -15.84 3.50 -8.70
C GLU A 31 -15.88 2.43 -7.61
N CYS A 32 -17.04 1.81 -7.34
CA CYS A 32 -17.16 0.70 -6.41
C CYS A 32 -16.35 -0.52 -6.89
N VAL A 33 -16.48 -0.88 -8.17
CA VAL A 33 -15.73 -1.99 -8.77
C VAL A 33 -14.22 -1.70 -8.73
N ASP A 34 -13.80 -0.51 -9.15
CA ASP A 34 -12.41 -0.09 -9.12
C ASP A 34 -11.84 -0.10 -7.69
N ARG A 35 -12.62 0.37 -6.72
CA ARG A 35 -12.24 0.35 -5.30
C ARG A 35 -12.07 -1.07 -4.79
N MET A 36 -12.98 -1.99 -5.11
CA MET A 36 -12.87 -3.40 -4.73
C MET A 36 -11.59 -4.03 -5.30
N GLN A 37 -11.29 -3.78 -6.58
CA GLN A 37 -10.07 -4.29 -7.20
C GLN A 37 -8.80 -3.71 -6.55
N ARG A 38 -8.79 -2.42 -6.21
CA ARG A 38 -7.67 -1.78 -5.49
C ARG A 38 -7.48 -2.35 -4.09
N ILE A 39 -8.56 -2.60 -3.34
CA ILE A 39 -8.50 -3.24 -2.02
C ILE A 39 -7.93 -4.65 -2.16
N ALA A 40 -8.39 -5.45 -3.14
CA ALA A 40 -7.87 -6.79 -3.37
C ALA A 40 -6.35 -6.80 -3.60
N ARG A 41 -5.86 -5.95 -4.51
CA ARG A 41 -4.42 -5.81 -4.78
C ARG A 41 -3.63 -5.27 -3.60
N TYR A 42 -4.22 -4.38 -2.80
CA TYR A 42 -3.59 -3.88 -1.58
C TYR A 42 -3.41 -5.01 -0.56
N LYS A 43 -4.43 -5.86 -0.36
CA LYS A 43 -4.34 -7.03 0.52
C LYS A 43 -3.29 -8.03 0.04
N GLU A 44 -3.22 -8.32 -1.25
CA GLU A 44 -2.17 -9.17 -1.83
C GLU A 44 -0.77 -8.63 -1.55
N LEU A 45 -0.58 -7.32 -1.68
CA LEU A 45 0.70 -6.66 -1.38
C LEU A 45 1.05 -6.78 0.11
N ILE A 46 0.08 -6.55 1.01
CA ILE A 46 0.30 -6.72 2.46
C ILE A 46 0.69 -8.17 2.77
N ASN A 47 -0.01 -9.15 2.22
CA ASN A 47 0.32 -10.56 2.38
C ASN A 47 1.75 -10.88 1.89
N LEU A 48 2.17 -10.29 0.76
CA LEU A 48 3.55 -10.45 0.26
C LEU A 48 4.57 -9.86 1.24
N ILE A 49 4.32 -8.67 1.78
CA ILE A 49 5.19 -8.02 2.77
C ILE A 49 5.25 -8.83 4.07
N ASP A 50 4.12 -9.39 4.51
CA ASP A 50 4.04 -10.22 5.72
C ASP A 50 4.81 -11.54 5.61
N ASN A 51 5.02 -12.04 4.39
CA ASN A 51 5.83 -13.23 4.12
C ASN A 51 7.33 -12.95 3.95
N LEU A 52 7.77 -11.70 4.06
CA LEU A 52 9.20 -11.37 4.02
C LEU A 52 9.90 -11.76 5.34
N PRO A 53 11.22 -11.99 5.31
CA PRO A 53 12.03 -12.02 6.52
C PRO A 53 11.79 -10.78 7.38
N LEU A 54 11.77 -10.95 8.71
CA LEU A 54 11.39 -9.91 9.67
C LEU A 54 12.18 -8.60 9.48
N GLU A 55 13.48 -8.70 9.19
CA GLU A 55 14.34 -7.55 8.95
C GLU A 55 13.90 -6.73 7.73
N HIS A 56 13.52 -7.41 6.65
CA HIS A 56 13.03 -6.77 5.43
C HIS A 56 11.64 -6.15 5.64
N LYS A 57 10.75 -6.83 6.36
CA LYS A 57 9.44 -6.28 6.73
C LYS A 57 9.59 -4.97 7.51
N ARG A 58 10.47 -4.94 8.51
CA ARG A 58 10.77 -3.73 9.31
C ARG A 58 11.27 -2.57 8.44
N VAL A 59 12.09 -2.85 7.44
CA VAL A 59 12.55 -1.81 6.50
C VAL A 59 11.38 -1.26 5.69
N VAL A 60 10.51 -2.11 5.16
CA VAL A 60 9.33 -1.68 4.40
C VAL A 60 8.39 -0.83 5.26
N ASP A 61 8.12 -1.26 6.49
CA ASP A 61 7.25 -0.53 7.42
C ASP A 61 7.86 0.84 7.80
N LYS A 62 9.16 0.89 8.09
CA LYS A 62 9.85 2.16 8.35
C LYS A 62 9.76 3.14 7.17
N LEU A 63 10.03 2.67 5.94
CA LEU A 63 9.94 3.49 4.73
C LEU A 63 8.51 3.97 4.45
N PHE A 64 7.51 3.16 4.80
CA PHE A 64 6.11 3.55 4.71
C PHE A 64 5.76 4.63 5.75
N ASP A 65 6.20 4.47 7.00
CA ASP A 65 5.96 5.44 8.06
C ASP A 65 6.62 6.80 7.76
N GLU A 66 7.85 6.80 7.26
CA GLU A 66 8.55 8.02 6.81
C GLU A 66 7.72 8.78 5.75
N LYS A 67 7.07 8.06 4.83
CA LYS A 67 6.20 8.68 3.82
C LYS A 67 4.93 9.26 4.41
N MET A 68 4.34 8.57 5.37
CA MET A 68 3.15 9.04 6.09
C MET A 68 3.41 10.34 6.85
N LEU A 69 4.64 10.56 7.32
CA LEU A 69 5.04 11.79 8.01
C LEU A 69 5.39 12.94 7.05
N SER A 70 5.74 12.63 5.80
CA SER A 70 6.13 13.61 4.78
C SER A 70 4.98 14.15 3.92
N ALA A 71 3.77 13.61 4.09
CA ALA A 71 2.58 13.86 3.27
C ALA A 71 1.50 14.62 4.04
#